data_AF-A0A7W3U0X1-F1
#
_entry.id   AF-A0A7W3U0X1-F1
#
_cell.length_a   1.000
_cell.length_b   1.000
_cell.length_c   1.000
_cell.angle_alpha   90.00
_cell.angle_beta   90.00
_cell.angle_gamma   90.00
#
_symmetry.space_group_name_H-M   'P 1'
#
loop_
_entity.id
_entity.type
_entity.pdbx_description
1 polymer ?
#
loop_
_entity_poly.entity_id
_entity_poly.type
_entity_poly.pdbx_seq_one_letter_code
_entity_poly.pdbx_strand_id
1 'polypeptide(L)'
;MQLVTLTAPDGHQERWDIKTAYLALLSWYSYLKDTDNAKEPTKIAKQIGKFVGDDIKQVHTYLTYLDGFNGDLYSKLSLLAHNSNKSTVQLYFVMKSIGNSDYLRHNKEQEPERQQLIKRINQITNNDPETLKRLTELTKLFVNGQLHYGNMEG
;
A
#
# COMPACT_ATOMS: atom_id res chain seq x y z
N MET A 1 12.79 17.44 3.74
CA MET A 1 11.42 17.14 4.22
C MET A 1 10.58 16.83 2.99
N GLN A 2 10.00 15.64 2.90
CA GLN A 2 9.11 15.29 1.77
C GLN A 2 7.68 15.74 2.13
N LEU A 3 6.97 16.27 1.14
CA LEU A 3 5.61 16.81 1.30
C LEU A 3 4.63 16.02 0.44
N VAL A 4 3.40 15.88 0.93
CA VAL A 4 2.26 15.31 0.20
C VAL A 4 1.15 16.35 0.09
N THR A 5 0.44 16.34 -1.04
CA THR A 5 -0.69 17.23 -1.25
C THR A 5 -1.98 16.45 -1.04
N LEU A 6 -2.80 16.88 -0.10
CA LEU A 6 -4.16 16.36 0.11
C LEU A 6 -5.14 17.34 -0.55
N THR A 7 -6.13 16.81 -1.25
CA THR A 7 -7.17 17.63 -1.92
C THR A 7 -8.51 17.33 -1.28
N ALA A 8 -9.19 18.37 -0.79
CA ALA A 8 -10.51 18.27 -0.22
C ALA A 8 -11.60 18.10 -1.28
N PRO A 9 -12.80 17.63 -0.92
CA PRO A 9 -13.91 17.47 -1.85
C PRO A 9 -14.33 18.76 -2.57
N ASP A 10 -14.08 19.92 -1.96
CA ASP A 10 -14.32 21.26 -2.53
C ASP A 10 -13.18 21.75 -3.45
N GLY A 11 -12.15 20.93 -3.66
CA GLY A 11 -11.00 21.24 -4.51
C GLY A 11 -9.86 21.97 -3.79
N HIS A 12 -9.99 22.30 -2.51
CA HIS A 12 -8.89 22.91 -1.75
C HIS A 12 -7.72 21.94 -1.56
N GLN A 13 -6.52 22.40 -1.85
CA GLN A 13 -5.29 21.61 -1.71
C GLN A 13 -4.46 22.11 -0.53
N GLU A 14 -4.01 21.19 0.31
CA GLU A 14 -3.10 21.49 1.42
C GLU A 14 -1.87 20.58 1.38
N ARG A 15 -0.70 21.16 1.62
CA ARG A 15 0.58 20.43 1.66
C ARG A 15 0.92 20.06 3.09
N TRP A 16 1.21 18.78 3.30
CA TRP A 16 1.50 18.22 4.61
C TRP A 16 2.86 17.56 4.61
N ASP A 17 3.57 17.66 5.74
CA ASP A 17 4.68 16.76 6.04
C ASP A 17 4.17 15.31 6.08
N ILE A 18 4.89 14.39 5.43
CA ILE A 18 4.45 12.99 5.28
C ILE A 18 4.22 12.33 6.64
N LYS A 19 5.08 12.57 7.63
CA LYS A 19 4.97 11.95 8.95
C LYS A 19 3.73 12.47 9.69
N THR A 20 3.51 13.78 9.62
CA THR A 20 2.30 14.41 10.17
C THR A 20 1.04 13.87 9.50
N ALA A 21 1.01 13.84 8.16
CA ALA A 21 -0.10 13.33 7.37
C ALA A 21 -0.40 11.87 7.72
N TYR A 22 0.64 11.03 7.79
CA TYR A 22 0.52 9.61 8.13
C TYR A 22 -0.08 9.40 9.52
N LEU A 23 0.46 10.06 10.55
CA LEU A 23 -0.03 9.89 11.93
C LEU A 23 -1.47 10.39 12.10
N ALA A 24 -1.79 11.53 11.50
CA ALA A 24 -3.14 12.08 11.57
C ALA A 24 -4.15 11.22 10.78
N LEU A 25 -3.78 10.71 9.61
CA LEU A 25 -4.61 9.79 8.84
C LEU A 25 -4.78 8.43 9.53
N LEU A 26 -3.74 7.92 10.19
CA LEU A 26 -3.82 6.70 11.00
C LEU A 26 -4.78 6.88 12.18
N SER A 27 -4.72 8.04 12.85
CA SER A 27 -5.67 8.38 13.92
C SER A 27 -7.10 8.49 13.38
N TRP A 28 -7.28 9.09 12.20
CA TRP A 28 -8.59 9.21 11.55
C TRP A 28 -9.17 7.85 11.13
N TYR A 29 -8.36 7.01 10.48
CA TYR A 29 -8.71 5.64 10.12
C TYR A 29 -9.13 4.82 11.34
N SER A 30 -8.36 4.92 12.43
CA SER A 30 -8.66 4.19 13.68
C SER A 30 -9.99 4.63 14.29
N TYR A 31 -10.33 5.91 14.17
CA TYR A 31 -11.63 6.43 14.58
C TYR A 31 -12.77 5.89 13.72
N LEU A 32 -12.64 5.94 12.39
CA LEU A 32 -13.66 5.44 11.47
C LEU A 32 -13.90 3.92 11.57
N LYS A 33 -12.89 3.16 12.00
CA LYS A 33 -12.99 1.70 12.14
C LYS A 33 -13.93 1.27 13.26
N ASP A 34 -14.06 2.06 14.31
CA ASP A 34 -14.85 1.73 15.50
C ASP A 34 -15.35 3.02 16.16
N THR A 35 -16.27 3.72 15.48
CA THR A 35 -16.74 5.04 15.91
C THR A 35 -17.39 5.02 17.29
N ASP A 36 -17.93 3.88 17.70
CA ASP A 36 -18.66 3.72 18.96
C ASP A 36 -17.72 3.56 20.17
N ASN A 37 -16.51 3.02 19.96
CA ASN A 37 -15.52 2.79 21.03
C ASN A 37 -14.20 3.56 20.84
N ALA A 38 -14.03 4.28 19.73
CA ALA A 38 -12.78 4.96 19.42
C ALA A 38 -12.54 6.18 20.30
N LYS A 39 -11.26 6.42 20.59
CA LYS A 39 -10.81 7.68 21.16
C LYS A 39 -11.12 8.81 20.18
N GLU A 40 -11.53 9.95 20.72
CA GLU A 40 -11.83 11.12 19.92
C GLU A 40 -10.60 11.54 19.09
N PRO A 41 -10.76 11.75 17.77
CA PRO A 41 -9.64 12.08 16.90
C PRO A 41 -9.03 13.43 17.27
N THR A 42 -7.71 13.54 17.13
CA THR A 42 -6.97 14.78 17.39
C THR A 42 -7.43 15.91 16.47
N LYS A 43 -7.15 17.18 16.84
CA LYS A 43 -7.47 18.34 15.98
C LYS A 43 -6.92 18.19 14.56
N ILE A 44 -5.71 17.66 14.42
CA ILE A 44 -5.06 17.44 13.12
C ILE A 44 -5.75 16.29 12.36
N ALA A 45 -6.13 15.21 13.04
CA ALA A 45 -6.87 14.11 12.42
C ALA A 45 -8.25 14.58 11.91
N LYS A 46 -8.97 15.40 12.70
CA LYS A 46 -10.22 16.04 12.26
C LYS A 46 -10.02 16.98 11.07
N GLN A 47 -8.89 17.71 11.02
CA GLN A 47 -8.56 18.56 9.88
C GLN A 47 -8.32 17.71 8.63
N ILE A 48 -7.51 16.65 8.71
CA ILE A 48 -7.30 15.73 7.59
C ILE A 48 -8.61 15.08 7.13
N GLY A 49 -9.50 14.71 8.06
CA GLY A 49 -10.82 14.16 7.72
C GLY A 49 -11.61 15.04 6.75
N LYS A 50 -11.49 16.37 6.83
CA LYS A 50 -12.12 17.30 5.86
C LYS A 50 -11.57 17.16 4.44
N PHE A 51 -10.32 16.72 4.30
CA PHE A 51 -9.68 16.52 3.00
C PHE A 51 -9.93 15.12 2.45
N VAL A 52 -9.83 14.10 3.29
CA VAL A 52 -9.88 12.69 2.85
C VAL A 52 -11.28 12.07 2.91
N GLY A 53 -12.21 12.71 3.62
CA GLY A 53 -13.56 12.21 3.86
C GLY A 53 -13.64 11.10 4.91
N ASP A 54 -14.83 10.51 4.99
CA ASP A 54 -15.21 9.54 6.03
C ASP A 54 -15.30 8.10 5.47
N ASP A 55 -15.07 7.90 4.17
CA ASP A 55 -15.02 6.56 3.59
C ASP A 55 -13.75 5.84 4.05
N ILE A 56 -13.93 4.89 4.96
CA ILE A 56 -12.86 4.07 5.53
C ILE A 56 -11.99 3.38 4.47
N LYS A 57 -12.54 2.99 3.31
CA LYS A 57 -11.79 2.34 2.24
C LYS A 57 -10.88 3.33 1.52
N GLN A 58 -11.39 4.53 1.28
CA GLN A 58 -10.62 5.62 0.67
C GLN A 58 -9.51 6.09 1.61
N VAL A 59 -9.82 6.28 2.90
CA VAL A 59 -8.86 6.62 3.95
C VAL A 59 -7.76 5.55 4.07
N HIS A 60 -8.12 4.27 4.04
CA HIS A 60 -7.15 3.18 4.03
C HIS A 60 -6.24 3.23 2.80
N THR A 61 -6.79 3.51 1.62
CA THR A 61 -6.02 3.65 0.37
C THR A 61 -4.98 4.77 0.48
N TYR A 62 -5.37 5.95 0.97
CA TYR A 62 -4.45 7.05 1.22
C TYR A 62 -3.38 6.68 2.25
N LEU A 63 -3.73 5.94 3.29
CA LEU A 63 -2.79 5.49 4.30
C LEU A 63 -1.74 4.56 3.68
N THR A 64 -2.13 3.61 2.84
CA THR A 64 -1.22 2.73 2.11
C THR A 64 -0.32 3.52 1.13
N TYR A 65 -0.83 4.56 0.45
CA TYR A 65 0.00 5.44 -0.38
C TYR A 65 1.05 6.21 0.45
N LEU A 66 0.66 6.73 1.62
CA LEU A 66 1.58 7.41 2.54
C LEU A 66 2.61 6.45 3.13
N ASP A 67 2.19 5.24 3.49
CA ASP A 67 3.09 4.18 3.93
C ASP A 67 4.07 3.78 2.81
N GLY A 68 3.68 3.94 1.54
CA GLY A 68 4.58 3.79 0.39
C GLY A 68 5.83 4.69 0.43
N PHE A 69 5.66 5.93 0.92
CA PHE A 69 6.78 6.86 1.12
C PHE A 69 7.56 6.54 2.39
N ASN A 70 6.89 5.95 3.38
CA ASN A 70 7.51 5.51 4.61
C ASN A 70 8.31 4.22 4.37
N GLY A 71 9.47 4.06 5.00
CA GLY A 71 10.27 2.82 4.85
C GLY A 71 10.73 2.49 3.42
N ASP A 72 10.75 3.47 2.51
CA ASP A 72 11.28 3.34 1.13
C ASP A 72 10.57 2.29 0.26
N LEU A 73 9.27 2.04 0.52
CA LEU A 73 8.52 0.98 -0.17
C LEU A 73 8.36 1.22 -1.69
N TYR A 74 8.22 2.46 -2.15
CA TYR A 74 8.18 2.75 -3.59
C TYR A 74 9.48 2.34 -4.30
N SER A 75 10.64 2.64 -3.71
CA SER A 75 11.93 2.25 -4.30
C SER A 75 12.07 0.73 -4.30
N LYS A 76 11.67 0.05 -3.22
CA LYS A 76 11.64 -1.41 -3.14
C LYS A 76 10.74 -2.02 -4.22
N LEU A 77 9.54 -1.47 -4.41
CA LEU A 77 8.63 -1.91 -5.46
C LEU A 77 9.20 -1.67 -6.86
N SER A 78 9.82 -0.50 -7.08
CA SER A 78 10.50 -0.17 -8.35
C SER A 78 11.62 -1.15 -8.67
N LEU A 79 12.47 -1.48 -7.69
CA LEU A 79 13.53 -2.48 -7.85
C LEU A 79 12.97 -3.84 -8.27
N LEU A 80 11.85 -4.26 -7.68
CA LEU A 80 11.19 -5.52 -8.02
C LEU A 80 10.54 -5.50 -9.40
N ALA A 81 9.87 -4.41 -9.76
CA ALA A 81 9.16 -4.26 -11.02
C ALA A 81 10.09 -4.05 -12.23
N HIS A 82 11.16 -3.26 -12.09
CA HIS A 82 12.01 -2.86 -13.22
C HIS A 82 12.84 -4.01 -13.81
N ASN A 83 13.22 -4.97 -12.97
CA ASN A 83 14.06 -6.11 -13.36
C ASN A 83 13.24 -7.40 -13.48
N SER A 84 11.94 -7.26 -13.73
CA SER A 84 10.99 -8.35 -13.78
C SER A 84 10.27 -8.30 -15.11
N ASN A 85 10.44 -9.33 -15.95
CA ASN A 85 9.56 -9.57 -17.10
C ASN A 85 8.12 -9.95 -16.67
N LYS A 86 7.87 -10.04 -15.36
CA LYS A 86 6.60 -10.44 -14.74
C LYS A 86 5.75 -9.20 -14.45
N SER A 87 4.44 -9.30 -14.66
CA SER A 87 3.50 -8.21 -14.38
C SER A 87 3.43 -7.91 -12.87
N THR A 88 3.04 -6.69 -12.50
CA THR A 88 2.78 -6.29 -11.10
C THR A 88 1.77 -7.23 -10.42
N VAL A 89 0.86 -7.83 -11.20
CA VAL A 89 -0.08 -8.87 -10.78
C VAL A 89 0.65 -10.14 -10.33
N GLN A 90 1.58 -10.66 -11.12
CA GLN A 90 2.37 -11.84 -10.76
C GLN A 90 3.24 -11.57 -9.52
N LEU A 91 3.85 -10.38 -9.43
CA LEU A 91 4.61 -9.96 -8.26
C LEU A 91 3.76 -9.97 -6.98
N TYR A 92 2.55 -9.42 -7.04
CA TYR A 92 1.59 -9.44 -5.93
C TYR A 92 1.28 -10.85 -5.45
N PHE A 93 0.96 -11.78 -6.37
CA PHE A 93 0.65 -13.16 -5.99
C PHE A 93 1.85 -13.91 -5.40
N VAL A 94 3.07 -13.65 -5.89
CA VAL A 94 4.28 -14.24 -5.32
C VAL A 94 4.56 -13.71 -3.92
N MET A 95 4.48 -12.40 -3.69
CA MET A 95 4.64 -11.82 -2.35
C MET A 95 3.65 -12.41 -1.35
N LYS A 96 2.37 -12.53 -1.74
CA LYS A 96 1.31 -13.12 -0.92
C LYS A 96 1.52 -14.61 -0.62
N SER A 97 2.29 -15.31 -1.45
CA SER A 97 2.63 -16.73 -1.22
C SER A 97 3.77 -16.93 -0.22
N ILE A 98 4.59 -15.92 0.04
CA ILE A 98 5.71 -16.04 0.98
C ILE A 98 5.14 -16.18 2.40
N GLY A 99 5.50 -17.27 3.07
CA GLY A 99 4.98 -17.59 4.41
C GLY A 99 3.55 -18.16 4.41
N ASN A 100 2.98 -18.49 3.25
CA ASN A 100 1.67 -19.13 3.14
C ASN A 100 1.79 -20.46 2.38
N SER A 101 1.74 -21.57 3.12
CA SER A 101 1.88 -22.93 2.58
C SER A 101 0.75 -23.37 1.65
N ASP A 102 -0.38 -22.67 1.67
CA ASP A 102 -1.58 -23.02 0.92
C ASP A 102 -1.73 -22.22 -0.38
N TYR A 103 -0.89 -21.20 -0.59
CA TYR A 103 -1.01 -20.28 -1.70
C TYR A 103 -0.25 -20.80 -2.94
N LEU A 104 -1.00 -21.54 -3.78
CA LEU A 104 -0.66 -21.99 -5.15
C LEU A 104 0.38 -23.13 -5.25
N ARG A 105 -0.12 -24.38 -5.15
CA ARG A 105 0.59 -25.60 -5.60
C ARG A 105 0.60 -25.69 -7.13
N HIS A 106 1.38 -24.89 -7.84
CA HIS A 106 1.45 -25.00 -9.31
C HIS A 106 2.87 -25.34 -9.81
N ASN A 107 2.92 -26.44 -10.56
CA ASN A 107 4.00 -27.02 -11.38
C ASN A 107 5.46 -26.76 -10.96
N LYS A 108 6.12 -27.85 -10.53
CA LYS A 108 7.55 -27.91 -10.13
C LYS A 108 8.54 -27.45 -11.21
N GLU A 109 8.15 -27.45 -12.49
CA GLU A 109 9.03 -27.02 -13.60
C GLU A 109 9.19 -25.48 -13.67
N GLN A 110 8.25 -24.70 -13.14
CA GLN A 110 8.31 -23.22 -13.09
C GLN A 110 8.79 -22.67 -11.74
N GLU A 111 9.11 -23.56 -10.79
CA GLU A 111 9.60 -23.19 -9.45
C GLU A 111 10.95 -22.43 -9.45
N PRO A 112 11.95 -22.70 -10.31
CA PRO A 112 13.25 -22.02 -10.22
C PRO A 112 13.15 -20.50 -10.35
N GLU A 113 12.38 -19.99 -11.31
CA GLU A 113 12.15 -18.55 -11.49
C GLU A 113 11.39 -17.95 -10.31
N ARG A 114 10.37 -18.67 -9.81
CA ARG A 114 9.60 -18.26 -8.63
C ARG A 114 10.50 -18.18 -7.40
N GLN A 115 11.37 -19.15 -7.18
CA GLN A 115 12.31 -19.18 -6.05
C GLN A 115 13.36 -18.07 -6.14
N GLN A 116 13.84 -17.74 -7.35
CA GLN A 116 14.70 -16.57 -7.56
C GLN A 116 13.97 -15.27 -7.20
N LEU A 117 12.71 -15.13 -7.62
CA LEU A 117 11.89 -13.98 -7.27
C LEU A 117 11.63 -13.90 -5.76
N ILE A 118 11.32 -15.01 -5.09
CA ILE A 118 11.15 -15.07 -3.63
C ILE A 118 12.43 -14.65 -2.91
N LYS A 119 13.59 -15.21 -3.30
CA LYS A 119 14.89 -14.83 -2.72
C LYS A 119 15.13 -13.33 -2.86
N ARG A 120 14.80 -12.77 -4.02
CA ARG A 120 14.97 -11.35 -4.28
C ARG A 120 14.01 -10.47 -3.48
N ILE A 121 12.74 -10.86 -3.38
CA ILE A 121 11.76 -10.18 -2.51
C ILE A 121 12.29 -10.16 -1.09
N ASN A 122 12.71 -11.31 -0.57
CA ASN A 122 13.30 -11.45 0.76
C ASN A 122 14.56 -10.59 0.96
N GLN A 123 15.42 -10.48 -0.04
CA GLN A 123 16.58 -9.57 0.02
C GLN A 123 16.15 -8.10 0.09
N ILE A 124 15.21 -7.67 -0.75
CA ILE A 124 14.74 -6.28 -0.81
C ILE A 124 13.96 -5.87 0.44
N THR A 125 13.22 -6.81 1.03
CA THR A 125 12.53 -6.62 2.31
C THR A 125 13.43 -6.88 3.52
N ASN A 126 14.71 -7.21 3.35
CA ASN A 126 15.62 -7.61 4.42
C ASN A 126 15.11 -8.77 5.29
N ASN A 127 14.30 -9.67 4.71
CA ASN A 127 13.54 -10.72 5.41
C ASN A 127 12.60 -10.19 6.51
N ASP A 128 12.27 -8.90 6.52
CA ASP A 128 11.34 -8.32 7.48
C ASP A 128 9.89 -8.62 7.06
N PRO A 129 9.13 -9.39 7.86
CA PRO A 129 7.75 -9.74 7.53
C PRO A 129 6.83 -8.51 7.46
N GLU A 130 7.10 -7.48 8.25
CA GLU A 130 6.28 -6.27 8.28
C GLU A 130 6.50 -5.43 7.01
N THR A 131 7.75 -5.26 6.58
CA THR A 131 8.08 -4.65 5.29
C THR A 131 7.44 -5.42 4.12
N LEU A 132 7.50 -6.76 4.14
CA LEU A 132 6.86 -7.60 3.12
C LEU A 132 5.34 -7.37 3.08
N LYS A 133 4.68 -7.33 4.25
CA LYS A 133 3.24 -7.11 4.35
C LYS A 133 2.84 -5.75 3.75
N ARG A 134 3.51 -4.67 4.16
CA ARG A 134 3.23 -3.31 3.67
C ARG A 134 3.51 -3.18 2.17
N LEU A 135 4.60 -3.77 1.69
CA LEU A 135 4.93 -3.82 0.27
C LEU A 135 3.87 -4.58 -0.53
N THR A 136 3.31 -5.66 0.03
CA THR A 136 2.22 -6.43 -0.58
C THR A 136 0.94 -5.61 -0.68
N GLU A 137 0.60 -4.84 0.35
CA GLU A 137 -0.56 -3.94 0.35
C GLU A 137 -0.39 -2.81 -0.68
N LEU A 138 0.79 -2.20 -0.77
CA LEU A 138 1.10 -1.20 -1.78
C LEU A 138 0.99 -1.79 -3.19
N THR A 139 1.56 -2.98 -3.43
CA THR A 139 1.49 -3.65 -4.74
C THR A 139 0.05 -3.96 -5.14
N LYS A 140 -0.80 -4.34 -4.17
CA LYS A 140 -2.24 -4.57 -4.40
C LYS A 140 -2.95 -3.33 -4.92
N LEU A 141 -2.63 -2.12 -4.42
CA LEU A 141 -3.22 -0.88 -4.93
C LEU A 141 -2.92 -0.66 -6.41
N PHE A 142 -1.68 -0.89 -6.83
CA PHE A 142 -1.30 -0.79 -8.24
C PHE A 142 -2.02 -1.82 -9.11
N VAL A 143 -2.14 -3.07 -8.64
CA VAL A 143 -2.92 -4.11 -9.34
C VAL A 143 -4.39 -3.70 -9.47
N ASN A 144 -5.01 -3.20 -8.40
CA ASN A 144 -6.40 -2.75 -8.43
C ASN A 144 -6.61 -1.57 -9.38
N GLY A 145 -5.66 -0.64 -9.45
CA GLY A 145 -5.67 0.46 -10.42
C GLY A 145 -5.58 -0.04 -11.85
N GLN A 146 -4.63 -0.93 -12.15
CA GLN A 146 -4.48 -1.56 -13.48
C GLN A 146 -5.75 -2.29 -13.92
N LEU A 147 -6.39 -3.05 -13.02
CA LEU A 147 -7.65 -3.75 -13.30
C LEU A 147 -8.83 -2.79 -13.50
N HIS A 148 -8.87 -1.64 -12.82
CA HIS A 148 -9.89 -0.62 -13.05
C HIS A 148 -9.72 0.07 -14.40
N TYR A 149 -8.50 0.44 -14.80
CA TYR A 149 -8.25 1.06 -16.10
C TYR A 149 -8.53 0.11 -17.27
N GLY A 150 -8.14 -1.17 -17.15
CA GLY A 150 -8.44 -2.18 -18.18
C GLY A 150 -9.93 -2.46 -18.39
N ASN A 151 -10.78 -2.14 -17.40
CA ASN A 151 -12.24 -2.27 -17.50
C ASN A 151 -12.94 -0.98 -17.99
N MET A 152 -12.21 0.12 -18.22
CA MET A 152 -12.73 1.35 -18.81
C MET A 152 -12.43 1.50 -20.31
N GLU A 153 -11.69 0.56 -20.91
CA GLU A 153 -11.48 0.45 -22.37
C GLU A 153 -12.45 -0.56 -23.02
N GLY A 154 -13.73 -0.49 -22.66
CA GLY A 154 -14.82 -1.28 -23.24
C GLY A 154 -15.92 -0.40 -23.82
#